data_AF-A0A935LJK9-F1
#
_entry.id   AF-A0A935LJK9-F1
#
_cell.length_a   1.000
_cell.length_b   1.000
_cell.length_c   1.000
_cell.angle_alpha   90.00
_cell.angle_beta   90.00
_cell.angle_gamma   90.00
#
_symmetry.space_group_name_H-M   'P 1'
#
loop_
_entity.id
_entity.type
_entity.pdbx_description
1 polymer ?
#
loop_
_entity_poly.entity_id
_entity_poly.type
_entity_poly.pdbx_seq_one_letter_code
_entity_poly.pdbx_strand_id
1 'polypeptide(L)'
;MRHAVFCLLALLSSPVLAQNLSWYAEAPRAGLQDWSWTTHNLAATTPVHGGTHSISMEPDNWGGVYLVNEGEKHAFLTYQSLSMWVHGGSAGGQQLRLYLTYNGLNVASLDVNDYIAGGTVLANQWRQVSIPFNATTTLTHGAFDGLIVMDDSGSNQGTTYLDDIEFVARATPLAASPLSVSVNLAGLRRSVSPEIYGVNFGDDSQHIELRYPLRRSGGNSTTRYNWQSDSHNTAFDYFYQNIADGSGTGLPVNSTLNAFVASTRANGGQALVTIPTIGLKPIGDRVKRWAFSIAKYGPQDSNECAIYSPQPPWCSTDAGDGLCANVTNNTGFASTAASSTTLLLTPRSC
;
A
#
# COMPACT_ATOMS: atom_id res chain seq x y z
N MET A 1 -56.48 -39.79 -28.71
CA MET A 1 -55.49 -38.98 -27.97
C MET A 1 -55.82 -37.50 -28.20
N ARG A 2 -56.30 -36.79 -27.18
CA ARG A 2 -56.66 -35.37 -27.25
C ARG A 2 -55.40 -34.54 -26.99
N HIS A 3 -54.98 -33.72 -27.94
CA HIS A 3 -53.86 -32.80 -27.78
C HIS A 3 -54.36 -31.52 -27.12
N ALA A 4 -53.93 -31.29 -25.87
CA ALA A 4 -54.14 -30.02 -25.18
C ALA A 4 -53.04 -29.05 -25.59
N VAL A 5 -53.42 -27.90 -26.15
CA VAL A 5 -52.51 -26.80 -26.45
C VAL A 5 -52.41 -25.93 -25.20
N PHE A 6 -51.24 -25.90 -24.57
CA PHE A 6 -50.92 -24.97 -23.49
C PHE A 6 -50.37 -23.67 -24.10
N CYS A 7 -51.16 -22.59 -24.03
CA CYS A 7 -50.66 -21.24 -24.29
C CYS A 7 -49.86 -20.76 -23.08
N LEU A 8 -48.55 -20.59 -23.25
CA LEU A 8 -47.67 -19.99 -22.26
C LEU A 8 -47.77 -18.46 -22.38
N LEU A 9 -48.44 -17.80 -21.42
CA LEU A 9 -48.40 -16.35 -21.28
C LEU A 9 -47.01 -15.95 -20.76
N ALA A 10 -46.19 -15.33 -21.61
CA ALA A 10 -44.95 -14.68 -21.18
C ALA A 10 -45.30 -13.36 -20.47
N LEU A 11 -45.12 -13.32 -19.15
CA LEU A 11 -45.14 -12.08 -18.37
C LEU A 11 -43.92 -11.24 -18.78
N LEU A 12 -44.14 -10.17 -19.54
CA LEU A 12 -43.14 -9.14 -19.80
C LEU A 12 -42.90 -8.36 -18.50
N SER A 13 -41.83 -8.69 -17.79
CA SER A 13 -41.33 -7.85 -16.70
C SER A 13 -40.68 -6.61 -17.29
N SER A 14 -41.35 -5.46 -17.21
CA SER A 14 -40.72 -4.18 -17.53
C SER A 14 -39.55 -3.93 -16.58
N PRO A 15 -38.36 -3.57 -17.06
CA PRO A 15 -37.26 -3.18 -16.18
C PRO A 15 -37.69 -1.92 -15.41
N VAL A 16 -37.65 -2.01 -14.07
CA VAL A 16 -37.78 -0.82 -13.22
C VAL A 16 -36.54 0.03 -13.46
N LEU A 17 -36.72 1.30 -13.83
CA LEU A 17 -35.62 2.23 -13.99
C LEU A 17 -34.92 2.41 -12.63
N ALA A 18 -33.59 2.40 -12.63
CA ALA A 18 -32.82 2.73 -11.45
C ALA A 18 -33.18 4.15 -10.96
N GLN A 19 -33.18 4.35 -9.64
CA GLN A 19 -33.41 5.66 -9.05
C GLN A 19 -32.07 6.34 -8.75
N ASN A 20 -32.07 7.66 -8.78
CA ASN A 20 -30.92 8.43 -8.33
C ASN A 20 -30.60 8.07 -6.88
N LEU A 21 -29.32 8.10 -6.57
CA LEU A 21 -28.83 7.84 -5.24
C LEU A 21 -28.21 9.12 -4.68
N SER A 22 -29.00 9.85 -3.89
CA SER A 22 -28.49 10.94 -3.08
C SER A 22 -27.64 10.36 -1.97
N TRP A 23 -26.34 10.66 -2.01
CA TRP A 23 -25.35 10.26 -1.02
C TRP A 23 -25.27 11.30 0.11
N TYR A 24 -25.45 12.57 -0.24
CA TYR A 24 -25.58 13.68 0.69
C TYR A 24 -26.57 14.71 0.13
N ALA A 25 -27.42 15.28 1.00
CA ALA A 25 -28.27 16.44 0.71
C ALA A 25 -28.23 17.41 1.90
N GLU A 26 -28.81 17.03 3.03
CA GLU A 26 -28.71 17.80 4.29
C GLU A 26 -27.87 17.10 5.36
N ALA A 27 -27.66 15.81 5.14
CA ALA A 27 -26.91 14.89 5.98
C ALA A 27 -26.48 13.70 5.10
N PRO A 28 -25.50 12.90 5.52
CA PRO A 28 -25.20 11.64 4.86
C PRO A 28 -26.46 10.75 4.78
N ARG A 29 -26.70 10.13 3.63
CA ARG A 29 -27.75 9.11 3.46
C ARG A 29 -27.64 8.06 4.57
N ALA A 30 -28.79 7.61 5.08
CA ALA A 30 -28.85 6.58 6.11
C ALA A 30 -27.99 5.34 5.74
N GLY A 31 -27.15 4.90 6.67
CA GLY A 31 -26.20 3.81 6.49
C GLY A 31 -24.78 4.25 6.13
N LEU A 32 -24.59 5.50 5.68
CA LEU A 32 -23.26 6.05 5.50
C LEU A 32 -22.60 6.34 6.84
N GLN A 33 -21.36 5.90 6.96
CA GLN A 33 -20.46 6.18 8.06
C GLN A 33 -19.42 7.20 7.62
N ASP A 34 -19.00 8.01 8.57
CA ASP A 34 -17.97 9.02 8.39
C ASP A 34 -16.62 8.49 8.86
N TRP A 35 -15.75 8.22 7.90
CA TRP A 35 -14.39 7.70 8.11
C TRP A 35 -13.35 8.75 7.68
N SER A 36 -13.72 10.01 7.73
CA SER A 36 -12.88 11.14 7.33
C SER A 36 -11.66 11.30 8.23
N TRP A 37 -10.57 11.84 7.69
CA TRP A 37 -9.31 12.07 8.42
C TRP A 37 -8.79 13.51 8.25
N THR A 38 -9.65 14.43 7.83
CA THR A 38 -9.39 15.87 7.88
C THR A 38 -10.31 16.60 8.85
N THR A 39 -10.01 17.87 9.15
CA THR A 39 -10.94 18.74 9.86
C THR A 39 -12.16 18.99 8.98
N HIS A 40 -13.35 18.60 9.43
CA HIS A 40 -14.58 18.70 8.66
C HIS A 40 -15.82 18.86 9.55
N ASN A 41 -16.94 19.26 8.93
CA ASN A 41 -18.27 19.33 9.53
C ASN A 41 -19.30 18.91 8.48
N LEU A 42 -20.10 17.87 8.76
CA LEU A 42 -21.13 17.36 7.86
C LEU A 42 -22.47 18.11 7.94
N ALA A 43 -22.56 19.14 8.78
CA ALA A 43 -23.75 19.96 8.99
C ALA A 43 -23.37 21.45 9.04
N ALA A 44 -22.54 21.93 8.12
CA ALA A 44 -22.19 23.33 8.01
C ALA A 44 -23.40 24.14 7.51
N THR A 45 -23.74 25.24 8.19
CA THR A 45 -24.93 26.05 7.85
C THR A 45 -24.60 27.26 6.95
N THR A 46 -23.32 27.49 6.64
CA THR A 46 -22.88 28.54 5.74
C THR A 46 -21.50 28.24 5.14
N PRO A 47 -21.32 28.39 3.80
CA PRO A 47 -22.36 28.48 2.78
C PRO A 47 -23.11 27.16 2.60
N VAL A 48 -24.28 27.21 1.98
CA VAL A 48 -25.12 26.06 1.63
C VAL A 48 -25.57 26.24 0.18
N HIS A 49 -25.60 25.16 -0.61
CA HIS A 49 -26.12 25.19 -1.97
C HIS A 49 -27.61 24.82 -1.97
N GLY A 50 -27.93 23.64 -1.44
CA GLY A 50 -29.27 23.09 -1.30
C GLY A 50 -29.74 23.11 0.15
N GLY A 51 -30.99 23.53 0.38
CA GLY A 51 -31.62 23.52 1.71
C GLY A 51 -30.85 24.27 2.82
N THR A 52 -30.33 23.57 3.82
CA THR A 52 -29.83 24.17 5.09
C THR A 52 -28.45 23.73 5.56
N HIS A 53 -27.90 22.64 5.03
CA HIS A 53 -26.59 22.13 5.44
C HIS A 53 -25.72 21.77 4.24
N SER A 54 -24.41 21.93 4.41
CA SER A 54 -23.38 21.44 3.51
C SER A 54 -22.29 20.71 4.30
N ILE A 55 -21.37 20.06 3.60
CA ILE A 55 -20.13 19.55 4.17
C ILE A 55 -19.07 20.64 4.06
N SER A 56 -18.44 21.02 5.16
CA SER A 56 -17.18 21.78 5.13
C SER A 56 -15.99 20.86 5.38
N MET A 57 -14.88 21.07 4.68
CA MET A 57 -13.62 20.39 4.93
C MET A 57 -12.44 21.35 4.77
N GLU A 58 -11.39 21.18 5.57
CA GLU A 58 -10.08 21.84 5.40
C GLU A 58 -9.12 20.82 4.77
N PRO A 59 -8.96 20.77 3.44
CA PRO A 59 -8.12 19.76 2.79
C PRO A 59 -6.64 20.09 2.94
N ASP A 60 -5.98 19.47 3.93
CA ASP A 60 -4.55 19.66 4.21
C ASP A 60 -3.79 18.33 4.22
N ASN A 61 -2.58 18.31 3.63
CA ASN A 61 -1.64 17.19 3.74
C ASN A 61 -2.28 15.83 3.41
N TRP A 62 -2.99 15.74 2.29
CA TRP A 62 -3.76 14.55 1.86
C TRP A 62 -4.97 14.23 2.75
N GLY A 63 -5.43 15.18 3.55
CA GLY A 63 -6.66 15.09 4.34
C GLY A 63 -7.91 14.95 3.48
N GLY A 64 -8.82 14.06 3.87
CA GLY A 64 -10.03 13.76 3.09
C GLY A 64 -11.30 13.59 3.93
N VAL A 65 -12.42 13.87 3.28
CA VAL A 65 -13.76 13.43 3.72
C VAL A 65 -14.06 12.09 3.08
N TYR A 66 -14.48 11.12 3.87
CA TYR A 66 -14.81 9.77 3.41
C TYR A 66 -16.15 9.30 3.96
N LEU A 67 -17.12 9.12 3.06
CA LEU A 67 -18.45 8.58 3.39
C LEU A 67 -18.59 7.19 2.78
N VAL A 68 -18.80 6.18 3.63
CA VAL A 68 -18.82 4.76 3.24
C VAL A 68 -20.01 4.01 3.82
N ASN A 69 -20.59 3.08 3.06
CA ASN A 69 -21.57 2.12 3.54
C ASN A 69 -21.08 0.70 3.28
N GLU A 70 -20.36 0.11 4.23
CA GLU A 70 -19.84 -1.27 4.11
C GLU A 70 -20.94 -2.33 3.93
N GLY A 71 -22.19 -2.02 4.29
CA GLY A 71 -23.33 -2.91 4.18
C GLY A 71 -24.07 -2.86 2.83
N GLU A 72 -23.83 -1.84 1.99
CA GLU A 72 -24.55 -1.64 0.73
C GLU A 72 -23.60 -1.30 -0.41
N LYS A 73 -23.72 -2.05 -1.51
CA LYS A 73 -22.84 -1.93 -2.68
C LYS A 73 -23.63 -1.51 -3.90
N HIS A 74 -23.05 -0.61 -4.67
CA HIS A 74 -23.68 0.04 -5.80
C HIS A 74 -22.91 -0.30 -7.08
N ALA A 75 -23.58 -0.94 -8.04
CA ALA A 75 -22.96 -1.25 -9.32
C ALA A 75 -22.75 0.04 -10.13
N PHE A 76 -21.56 0.22 -10.69
CA PHE A 76 -21.24 1.37 -11.54
C PHE A 76 -22.19 1.50 -12.73
N LEU A 77 -22.59 0.36 -13.30
CA LEU A 77 -23.51 0.26 -14.44
C LEU A 77 -24.89 0.89 -14.15
N THR A 78 -25.29 0.99 -12.89
CA THR A 78 -26.58 1.56 -12.48
C THR A 78 -26.63 3.08 -12.69
N TYR A 79 -25.48 3.76 -12.74
CA TYR A 79 -25.39 5.22 -12.78
C TYR A 79 -24.71 5.70 -14.06
N GLN A 80 -25.11 6.88 -14.53
CA GLN A 80 -24.55 7.51 -15.72
C GLN A 80 -23.59 8.66 -15.38
N SER A 81 -23.70 9.22 -14.18
CA SER A 81 -22.83 10.28 -13.69
C SER A 81 -22.87 10.39 -12.17
N LEU A 82 -21.83 10.99 -11.61
CA LEU A 82 -21.86 11.60 -10.27
C LEU A 82 -21.99 13.11 -10.45
N SER A 83 -22.93 13.72 -9.73
CA SER A 83 -23.09 15.17 -9.60
C SER A 83 -22.82 15.57 -8.16
N MET A 84 -22.13 16.68 -7.96
CA MET A 84 -22.00 17.33 -6.65
C MET A 84 -21.74 18.82 -6.85
N TRP A 85 -21.86 19.62 -5.80
CA TRP A 85 -21.51 21.03 -5.81
C TRP A 85 -20.29 21.28 -4.93
N VAL A 86 -19.41 22.17 -5.39
CA VAL A 86 -18.20 22.57 -4.67
C VAL A 86 -18.13 24.10 -4.53
N HIS A 87 -17.72 24.58 -3.36
CA HIS A 87 -17.52 26.00 -3.09
C HIS A 87 -16.19 26.23 -2.37
N GLY A 88 -15.34 27.11 -2.89
CA GLY A 88 -13.96 27.26 -2.44
C GLY A 88 -13.73 28.09 -1.17
N GLY A 89 -14.73 28.18 -0.29
CA GLY A 89 -14.71 29.13 0.83
C GLY A 89 -14.36 30.55 0.38
N SER A 90 -13.55 31.26 1.16
CA SER A 90 -13.09 32.61 0.84
C SER A 90 -11.87 32.66 -0.11
N ALA A 91 -11.12 31.56 -0.24
CA ALA A 91 -9.85 31.50 -0.97
C ALA A 91 -10.02 31.05 -2.43
N GLY A 92 -10.78 29.99 -2.69
CA GLY A 92 -10.84 29.31 -3.98
C GLY A 92 -9.53 28.61 -4.36
N GLY A 93 -9.52 27.94 -5.51
CA GLY A 93 -8.32 27.34 -6.09
C GLY A 93 -7.90 26.00 -5.48
N GLN A 94 -8.74 25.38 -4.66
CA GLN A 94 -8.45 24.06 -4.11
C GLN A 94 -8.28 23.01 -5.23
N GLN A 95 -7.29 22.14 -5.07
CA GLN A 95 -7.02 20.96 -5.88
C GLN A 95 -7.54 19.74 -5.13
N LEU A 96 -8.57 19.12 -5.69
CA LEU A 96 -9.30 18.05 -5.04
C LEU A 96 -9.25 16.79 -5.89
N ARG A 97 -9.05 15.65 -5.24
CA ARG A 97 -9.17 14.33 -5.87
C ARG A 97 -10.35 13.58 -5.30
N LEU A 98 -11.07 12.91 -6.19
CA LEU A 98 -12.15 12.02 -5.85
C LEU A 98 -11.71 10.56 -6.00
N TYR A 99 -11.97 9.76 -4.97
CA TYR A 99 -11.91 8.31 -5.07
C TYR A 99 -13.28 7.69 -4.82
N LEU A 100 -13.54 6.58 -5.49
CA LEU A 100 -14.60 5.65 -5.09
C LEU A 100 -13.96 4.38 -4.58
N THR A 101 -14.53 3.80 -3.53
CA THR A 101 -13.98 2.64 -2.83
C THR A 101 -14.84 1.40 -3.02
N TYR A 102 -14.22 0.24 -2.86
CA TYR A 102 -14.90 -1.04 -2.70
C TYR A 102 -14.13 -1.90 -1.68
N ASN A 103 -14.78 -2.28 -0.58
CA ASN A 103 -14.17 -2.99 0.55
C ASN A 103 -12.86 -2.31 1.02
N GLY A 104 -12.86 -0.98 1.13
CA GLY A 104 -11.70 -0.20 1.60
C GLY A 104 -10.56 -0.04 0.58
N LEU A 105 -10.72 -0.53 -0.66
CA LEU A 105 -9.76 -0.32 -1.75
C LEU A 105 -10.27 0.73 -2.73
N ASN A 106 -9.37 1.60 -3.21
CA ASN A 106 -9.70 2.57 -4.26
C ASN A 106 -9.95 1.83 -5.59
N VAL A 107 -11.15 1.99 -6.15
CA VAL A 107 -11.56 1.42 -7.44
C VAL A 107 -11.72 2.46 -8.54
N ALA A 108 -11.76 3.75 -8.17
CA ALA A 108 -11.67 4.87 -9.10
C ALA A 108 -10.87 6.01 -8.48
N SER A 109 -10.22 6.82 -9.33
CA SER A 109 -9.46 8.01 -8.95
C SER A 109 -9.61 9.06 -10.05
N LEU A 110 -10.10 10.24 -9.71
CA LEU A 110 -10.37 11.33 -10.64
C LEU A 110 -9.90 12.67 -10.06
N ASP A 111 -9.26 13.50 -10.87
CA ASP A 111 -9.08 14.92 -10.55
C ASP A 111 -10.45 15.61 -10.62
N VAL A 112 -10.92 16.18 -9.52
CA VAL A 112 -12.23 16.85 -9.47
C VAL A 112 -12.23 18.09 -10.35
N ASN A 113 -11.09 18.78 -10.47
CA ASN A 113 -10.98 20.06 -11.16
C ASN A 113 -11.26 19.93 -12.66
N ASP A 114 -10.98 18.77 -13.26
CA ASP A 114 -11.31 18.44 -14.65
C ASP A 114 -12.82 18.42 -14.94
N TYR A 115 -13.65 18.28 -13.91
CA TYR A 115 -15.10 18.10 -14.02
C TYR A 115 -15.91 19.25 -13.42
N ILE A 116 -15.25 20.31 -12.92
CA ILE A 116 -15.92 21.51 -12.42
C ILE A 116 -16.41 22.37 -13.59
N ALA A 117 -17.65 22.85 -13.53
CA ALA A 117 -18.15 23.86 -14.45
C ALA A 117 -17.27 25.13 -14.40
N GLY A 118 -16.51 25.38 -15.47
CA GLY A 118 -15.54 26.48 -15.53
C GLY A 118 -14.15 26.15 -14.95
N GLY A 119 -13.84 24.88 -14.67
CA GLY A 119 -12.49 24.32 -14.53
C GLY A 119 -11.72 24.59 -13.24
N THR A 120 -12.33 25.23 -12.24
CA THR A 120 -11.67 25.50 -10.94
C THR A 120 -12.69 25.66 -9.84
N VAL A 121 -12.29 25.29 -8.62
CA VAL A 121 -13.01 25.69 -7.40
C VAL A 121 -12.90 27.21 -7.26
N LEU A 122 -14.03 27.91 -7.19
CA LEU A 122 -14.05 29.38 -7.05
C LEU A 122 -14.31 29.82 -5.62
N ALA A 123 -13.68 30.94 -5.26
CA ALA A 123 -13.97 31.64 -4.01
C ALA A 123 -15.40 32.21 -4.04
N ASN A 124 -16.10 32.09 -2.92
CA ASN A 124 -17.42 32.67 -2.65
C ASN A 124 -18.51 32.27 -3.66
N GLN A 125 -18.33 31.15 -4.37
CA GLN A 125 -19.26 30.68 -5.37
C GLN A 125 -19.36 29.15 -5.38
N TRP A 126 -20.59 28.66 -5.48
CA TRP A 126 -20.87 27.27 -5.78
C TRP A 126 -20.66 26.99 -7.27
N ARG A 127 -20.00 25.87 -7.58
CA ARG A 127 -19.87 25.33 -8.93
C ARG A 127 -20.23 23.87 -8.95
N GLN A 128 -20.96 23.47 -9.99
CA GLN A 128 -21.31 22.07 -10.17
C GLN A 128 -20.10 21.28 -10.67
N VAL A 129 -19.89 20.11 -10.09
CA VAL A 129 -19.02 19.05 -10.58
C VAL A 129 -19.91 18.00 -11.23
N SER A 130 -19.60 17.62 -12.47
CA SER A 130 -20.31 16.55 -13.16
C SER A 130 -19.32 15.56 -13.76
N ILE A 131 -19.26 14.37 -13.17
CA ILE A 131 -18.38 13.28 -13.60
C ILE A 131 -19.21 12.28 -14.40
N PRO A 132 -19.17 12.30 -15.74
CA PRO A 132 -19.84 11.30 -16.56
C PRO A 132 -19.12 9.96 -16.47
N PHE A 133 -19.84 8.92 -16.05
CA PHE A 133 -19.25 7.58 -15.85
C PHE A 133 -18.75 6.97 -17.17
N ASN A 134 -19.36 7.35 -18.29
CA ASN A 134 -18.95 6.88 -19.62
C ASN A 134 -17.68 7.57 -20.15
N ALA A 135 -17.21 8.65 -19.52
CA ALA A 135 -15.97 9.31 -19.94
C ALA A 135 -14.71 8.60 -19.41
N THR A 136 -14.87 7.61 -18.53
CA THR A 136 -13.76 6.83 -17.99
C THR A 136 -13.97 5.35 -18.26
N THR A 137 -12.87 4.61 -18.38
CA THR A 137 -12.94 3.16 -18.49
C THR A 137 -13.25 2.48 -17.16
N THR A 138 -12.95 3.12 -16.03
CA THR A 138 -13.07 2.56 -14.67
C THR A 138 -14.48 2.64 -14.09
N LEU A 139 -15.27 3.65 -14.45
CA LEU A 139 -16.61 3.89 -13.87
C LEU A 139 -17.75 3.21 -14.63
N THR A 140 -17.44 2.29 -15.55
CA THR A 140 -18.44 1.54 -16.33
C THR A 140 -18.48 0.05 -15.99
N HIS A 141 -17.71 -0.40 -15.00
CA HIS A 141 -17.69 -1.80 -14.57
C HIS A 141 -17.33 -1.91 -13.08
N GLY A 142 -17.79 -2.97 -12.43
CA GLY A 142 -17.59 -3.17 -10.99
C GLY A 142 -18.66 -2.50 -10.11
N ALA A 143 -18.31 -2.27 -8.85
CA ALA A 143 -19.18 -1.66 -7.85
C ALA A 143 -18.37 -0.77 -6.90
N PHE A 144 -19.07 0.07 -6.14
CA PHE A 144 -18.53 0.92 -5.10
C PHE A 144 -19.40 0.90 -3.83
N ASP A 145 -18.80 1.23 -2.70
CA ASP A 145 -19.46 1.35 -1.38
C ASP A 145 -19.08 2.63 -0.64
N GLY A 146 -18.17 3.44 -1.18
CA GLY A 146 -17.77 4.69 -0.56
C GLY A 146 -17.21 5.72 -1.53
N LEU A 147 -17.17 6.96 -1.05
CA LEU A 147 -16.74 8.15 -1.78
C LEU A 147 -15.80 8.98 -0.90
N ILE A 148 -14.63 9.29 -1.44
CA ILE A 148 -13.61 10.14 -0.81
C ILE A 148 -13.46 11.41 -1.65
N VAL A 149 -13.47 12.57 -1.00
CA VAL A 149 -12.95 13.82 -1.58
C VAL A 149 -11.81 14.30 -0.69
N MET A 150 -10.62 14.49 -1.26
CA MET A 150 -9.42 14.81 -0.50
C MET A 150 -8.51 15.83 -1.18
N ASP A 151 -7.61 16.41 -0.39
CA ASP A 151 -6.48 17.19 -0.87
C ASP A 151 -5.67 16.40 -1.91
N ASP A 152 -5.37 17.02 -3.04
CA ASP A 152 -4.47 16.49 -4.06
C ASP A 152 -3.15 17.27 -4.22
N SER A 153 -3.03 18.40 -3.52
CA SER A 153 -1.84 19.25 -3.57
C SER A 153 -0.73 18.78 -2.63
N GLY A 154 -1.07 18.01 -1.58
CA GLY A 154 -0.17 17.64 -0.50
C GLY A 154 0.28 18.84 0.36
N SER A 155 -0.38 19.98 0.20
CA SER A 155 -0.06 21.26 0.86
C SER A 155 -1.24 21.70 1.73
N ASN A 156 -1.10 22.84 2.42
CA ASN A 156 -2.24 23.46 3.10
C ASN A 156 -3.15 24.14 2.08
N GLN A 157 -4.44 23.87 2.12
CA GLN A 157 -5.46 24.51 1.30
C GLN A 157 -6.63 24.99 2.16
N GLY A 158 -7.10 26.22 1.90
CA GLY A 158 -8.21 26.80 2.66
C GLY A 158 -9.52 26.01 2.53
N THR A 159 -10.42 26.19 3.51
CA THR A 159 -11.71 25.49 3.61
C THR A 159 -12.47 25.47 2.30
N THR A 160 -12.93 24.29 1.91
CA THR A 160 -13.87 24.08 0.81
C THR A 160 -15.15 23.42 1.33
N TYR A 161 -16.22 23.57 0.57
CA TYR A 161 -17.53 23.03 0.90
C TYR A 161 -18.03 22.13 -0.22
N LEU A 162 -18.72 21.05 0.15
CA LEU A 162 -19.35 20.09 -0.75
C LEU A 162 -20.84 20.01 -0.42
N ASP A 163 -21.69 19.87 -1.43
CA ASP A 163 -23.12 19.76 -1.24
C ASP A 163 -23.79 18.94 -2.37
N ASP A 164 -25.02 18.49 -2.14
CA ASP A 164 -25.87 17.79 -3.11
C ASP A 164 -25.15 16.66 -3.89
N ILE A 165 -24.50 15.75 -3.16
CA ILE A 165 -23.75 14.62 -3.75
C ILE A 165 -24.75 13.55 -4.20
N GLU A 166 -24.88 13.35 -5.51
CA GLU A 166 -25.85 12.45 -6.12
C GLU A 166 -25.24 11.60 -7.24
N PHE A 167 -25.44 10.28 -7.16
CA PHE A 167 -25.22 9.39 -8.29
C PHE A 167 -26.49 9.32 -9.13
N VAL A 168 -26.41 9.86 -10.34
CA VAL A 168 -27.55 9.97 -11.25
C VAL A 168 -27.79 8.63 -11.94
N ALA A 169 -29.01 8.11 -11.82
CA ALA A 169 -29.37 6.84 -12.40
C ALA A 169 -29.22 6.84 -13.92
N ARG A 170 -28.79 5.69 -14.43
CA ARG A 170 -28.67 5.46 -15.85
C ARG A 170 -30.05 5.19 -16.45
N ALA A 171 -30.52 6.10 -17.30
CA ALA A 171 -31.79 5.94 -17.99
C ALA A 171 -31.73 4.89 -19.12
N THR A 172 -30.57 4.76 -19.77
CA THR A 172 -30.34 3.82 -20.87
C THR A 172 -29.23 2.83 -20.50
N PRO A 173 -29.54 1.53 -20.33
CA PRO A 173 -28.52 0.52 -20.03
C PRO A 173 -27.36 0.59 -21.02
N LEU A 174 -26.12 0.45 -20.53
CA LEU A 174 -24.98 0.29 -21.43
C LEU A 174 -25.17 -0.99 -22.23
N ALA A 175 -24.85 -0.93 -23.53
CA ALA A 175 -24.77 -2.13 -24.33
C ALA A 175 -23.74 -3.07 -23.67
N ALA A 176 -24.16 -4.29 -23.33
CA ALA A 176 -23.24 -5.31 -22.88
C ALA A 176 -22.25 -5.57 -24.04
N SER A 177 -21.01 -5.11 -23.89
CA SER A 177 -19.95 -5.48 -24.81
C SER A 177 -19.46 -6.87 -24.38
N PRO A 178 -19.62 -7.92 -25.19
CA PRO A 178 -19.09 -9.23 -24.83
C PRO A 178 -17.57 -9.14 -24.77
N LEU A 179 -17.00 -9.27 -23.56
CA LEU A 179 -15.56 -9.51 -23.43
C LEU A 179 -15.31 -10.93 -23.93
N SER A 180 -14.71 -11.04 -25.12
CA SER A 180 -14.23 -12.32 -25.62
C SER A 180 -12.74 -12.44 -25.36
N VAL A 181 -12.35 -13.53 -24.70
CA VAL A 181 -10.95 -13.92 -24.55
C VAL A 181 -10.72 -15.12 -25.46
N SER A 182 -9.82 -14.96 -26.44
CA SER A 182 -9.41 -16.06 -27.30
C SER A 182 -8.02 -16.54 -26.91
N VAL A 183 -7.86 -17.84 -26.64
CA VAL A 183 -6.55 -18.45 -26.44
C VAL A 183 -6.10 -19.08 -27.76
N ASN A 184 -5.10 -18.48 -28.41
CA ASN A 184 -4.52 -19.03 -29.63
C ASN A 184 -3.33 -19.95 -29.32
N LEU A 185 -3.56 -21.26 -29.34
CA LEU A 185 -2.50 -22.26 -29.10
C LEU A 185 -1.59 -22.51 -30.33
N ALA A 186 -1.95 -21.99 -31.50
CA ALA A 186 -1.20 -22.14 -32.75
C ALA A 186 -0.26 -20.95 -33.05
N GLY A 187 -0.23 -19.92 -32.20
CA GLY A 187 0.66 -18.76 -32.34
C GLY A 187 2.12 -19.05 -32.01
N LEU A 188 2.95 -18.00 -31.97
CA LEU A 188 4.35 -18.10 -31.53
C LEU A 188 4.39 -18.57 -30.07
N ARG A 189 5.11 -19.67 -29.82
CA ARG A 189 5.27 -20.26 -28.49
C ARG A 189 6.67 -20.02 -27.96
N ARG A 190 6.76 -19.69 -26.68
CA ARG A 190 8.00 -19.67 -25.90
C ARG A 190 7.82 -20.52 -24.67
N SER A 191 8.88 -21.24 -24.25
CA SER A 191 8.87 -21.92 -22.97
C SER A 191 8.75 -20.90 -21.84
N VAL A 192 7.88 -21.18 -20.87
CA VAL A 192 7.89 -20.47 -19.59
C VAL A 192 8.88 -21.20 -18.70
N SER A 193 9.99 -20.55 -18.33
CA SER A 193 10.94 -21.15 -17.38
C SER A 193 10.24 -21.32 -16.03
N PRO A 194 10.24 -22.51 -15.41
CA PRO A 194 9.67 -22.69 -14.07
C PRO A 194 10.34 -21.78 -13.03
N GLU A 195 11.59 -21.38 -13.24
CA GLU A 195 12.36 -20.57 -12.29
C GLU A 195 11.76 -19.18 -12.02
N ILE A 196 10.82 -18.70 -12.85
CA ILE A 196 10.09 -17.44 -12.58
C ILE A 196 9.21 -17.53 -11.32
N TYR A 197 8.87 -18.75 -10.88
CA TYR A 197 8.11 -19.01 -9.66
C TYR A 197 9.03 -19.24 -8.45
N GLY A 198 10.29 -18.83 -8.54
CA GLY A 198 11.26 -18.94 -7.45
C GLY A 198 10.91 -18.06 -6.25
N VAL A 199 11.36 -18.50 -5.08
CA VAL A 199 11.18 -17.78 -3.82
C VAL A 199 12.53 -17.43 -3.18
N ASN A 200 12.57 -16.36 -2.40
CA ASN A 200 13.71 -16.02 -1.57
C ASN A 200 13.51 -16.62 -0.17
N PHE A 201 14.45 -17.44 0.28
CA PHE A 201 14.35 -18.26 1.48
C PHE A 201 13.11 -19.18 1.48
N GLY A 202 12.22 -19.03 2.47
CA GLY A 202 11.17 -19.99 2.81
C GLY A 202 11.66 -21.09 3.75
N ASP A 203 10.77 -21.59 4.61
CA ASP A 203 11.08 -22.76 5.43
C ASP A 203 11.01 -24.06 4.60
N ASP A 204 11.61 -25.12 5.13
CA ASP A 204 11.71 -26.38 4.41
C ASP A 204 10.37 -27.11 4.28
N SER A 205 9.43 -26.93 5.20
CA SER A 205 8.11 -27.56 5.12
C SER A 205 7.29 -26.98 3.98
N GLN A 206 7.34 -25.65 3.81
CA GLN A 206 6.72 -24.96 2.68
C GLN A 206 7.35 -25.38 1.34
N HIS A 207 8.66 -25.58 1.31
CA HIS A 207 9.32 -26.06 0.10
C HIS A 207 8.93 -27.50 -0.25
N ILE A 208 8.76 -28.37 0.73
CA ILE A 208 8.28 -29.75 0.51
C ILE A 208 6.85 -29.74 -0.06
N GLU A 209 5.99 -28.87 0.46
CA GLU A 209 4.59 -28.76 0.04
C GLU A 209 4.45 -28.19 -1.37
N LEU A 210 5.07 -27.03 -1.62
CA LEU A 210 4.88 -26.25 -2.85
C LEU A 210 5.89 -26.60 -3.95
N ARG A 211 7.00 -27.23 -3.59
CA ARG A 211 8.10 -27.64 -4.48
C ARG A 211 8.59 -26.49 -5.36
N TYR A 212 9.08 -25.44 -4.71
CA TYR A 212 9.54 -24.25 -5.42
C TYR A 212 10.61 -24.62 -6.46
N PRO A 213 10.45 -24.24 -7.73
CA PRO A 213 11.41 -24.60 -8.78
C PRO A 213 12.79 -23.94 -8.55
N LEU A 214 12.84 -22.82 -7.82
CA LEU A 214 14.05 -22.12 -7.43
C LEU A 214 13.91 -21.59 -5.99
N ARG A 215 14.92 -21.82 -5.14
CA ARG A 215 15.06 -21.16 -3.83
C ARG A 215 16.35 -20.34 -3.81
N ARG A 216 16.22 -19.06 -3.49
CA ARG A 216 17.34 -18.13 -3.36
C ARG A 216 17.70 -17.92 -1.90
N SER A 217 18.96 -18.11 -1.54
CA SER A 217 19.55 -17.61 -0.29
C SER A 217 20.25 -16.29 -0.59
N GLY A 218 19.57 -15.18 -0.29
CA GLY A 218 20.06 -13.85 -0.61
C GLY A 218 19.32 -12.72 0.11
N GLY A 219 20.00 -11.61 0.28
CA GLY A 219 19.52 -10.45 1.04
C GLY A 219 20.69 -9.70 1.69
N ASN A 220 20.38 -8.62 2.39
CA ASN A 220 21.37 -7.72 3.00
C ASN A 220 22.42 -8.46 3.83
N SER A 221 22.00 -9.29 4.79
CA SER A 221 22.89 -10.04 5.68
C SER A 221 23.77 -11.07 4.98
N THR A 222 23.29 -11.69 3.90
CA THR A 222 24.05 -12.70 3.12
C THR A 222 25.31 -12.12 2.48
N THR A 223 25.36 -10.80 2.27
CA THR A 223 26.56 -10.08 1.80
C THR A 223 27.76 -10.24 2.74
N ARG A 224 27.52 -10.50 4.03
CA ARG A 224 28.53 -10.63 5.08
C ARG A 224 28.53 -12.02 5.72
N TYR A 225 27.93 -13.02 5.09
CA TYR A 225 27.92 -14.39 5.62
C TYR A 225 29.35 -14.97 5.65
N ASN A 226 29.71 -15.61 6.76
CA ASN A 226 30.94 -16.39 6.88
C ASN A 226 30.60 -17.88 6.86
N TRP A 227 30.79 -18.51 5.71
CA TRP A 227 30.50 -19.93 5.50
C TRP A 227 31.37 -20.89 6.34
N GLN A 228 32.55 -20.43 6.80
CA GLN A 228 33.45 -21.27 7.59
C GLN A 228 32.95 -21.43 9.03
N SER A 229 32.41 -20.35 9.59
CA SER A 229 31.90 -20.30 10.96
C SER A 229 30.38 -20.35 11.03
N ASP A 230 29.68 -20.38 9.89
CA ASP A 230 28.22 -20.34 9.77
C ASP A 230 27.63 -19.21 10.61
N SER A 231 27.99 -17.99 10.26
CA SER A 231 27.58 -16.78 10.97
C SER A 231 27.51 -15.61 10.00
N HIS A 232 26.56 -14.70 10.17
CA HIS A 232 26.44 -13.49 9.36
C HIS A 232 26.51 -12.22 10.20
N ASN A 233 26.66 -11.07 9.53
CA ASN A 233 26.38 -9.78 10.12
C ASN A 233 25.02 -9.29 9.63
N THR A 234 24.13 -8.87 10.53
CA THR A 234 22.76 -8.42 10.22
C THR A 234 22.69 -7.08 9.49
N ALA A 235 23.84 -6.43 9.25
CA ALA A 235 23.91 -5.12 8.62
C ALA A 235 23.03 -4.09 9.36
N PHE A 236 22.54 -3.08 8.64
CA PHE A 236 21.65 -2.07 9.21
C PHE A 236 20.29 -2.64 9.62
N ASP A 237 19.89 -3.79 9.08
CA ASP A 237 18.58 -4.39 9.36
C ASP A 237 18.39 -4.71 10.85
N TYR A 238 19.48 -4.99 11.58
CA TYR A 238 19.41 -5.28 13.00
C TYR A 238 20.74 -4.98 13.75
N PHE A 239 21.01 -3.69 14.02
CA PHE A 239 22.11 -3.24 14.89
C PHE A 239 23.52 -3.77 14.54
N TYR A 240 23.79 -4.08 13.27
CA TYR A 240 25.10 -4.50 12.75
C TYR A 240 25.73 -5.64 13.56
N GLN A 241 24.91 -6.60 13.96
CA GLN A 241 25.31 -7.68 14.83
C GLN A 241 25.89 -8.85 14.05
N ASN A 242 27.00 -9.40 14.51
CA ASN A 242 27.43 -10.73 14.14
C ASN A 242 26.58 -11.74 14.93
N ILE A 243 25.87 -12.60 14.22
CA ILE A 243 25.01 -13.64 14.79
C ILE A 243 25.44 -14.99 14.22
N ALA A 244 25.52 -15.99 15.09
CA ALA A 244 25.78 -17.36 14.69
C ALA A 244 24.51 -17.99 14.11
N ASP A 245 24.65 -18.65 12.97
CA ASP A 245 23.62 -19.45 12.35
C ASP A 245 23.80 -20.93 12.77
N GLY A 246 22.70 -21.68 12.77
CA GLY A 246 22.71 -23.12 13.02
C GLY A 246 23.34 -23.55 14.34
N SER A 247 23.65 -24.85 14.47
CA SER A 247 24.23 -25.42 15.68
C SER A 247 25.74 -25.16 15.81
N GLY A 248 26.45 -25.00 14.68
CA GLY A 248 27.91 -24.90 14.65
C GLY A 248 28.64 -26.24 14.71
N THR A 249 27.93 -27.36 14.76
CA THR A 249 28.52 -28.70 14.86
C THR A 249 28.92 -29.22 13.49
N GLY A 250 30.19 -29.55 13.29
CA GLY A 250 30.67 -30.13 12.01
C GLY A 250 30.82 -29.11 10.89
N LEU A 251 31.07 -27.85 11.23
CA LEU A 251 31.35 -26.80 10.26
C LEU A 251 32.68 -27.01 9.53
N PRO A 252 32.79 -26.56 8.27
CA PRO A 252 31.74 -25.89 7.48
C PRO A 252 30.74 -26.84 6.80
N VAL A 253 30.97 -28.15 6.89
CA VAL A 253 30.19 -29.17 6.16
C VAL A 253 28.71 -29.10 6.52
N ASN A 254 28.39 -28.95 7.80
CA ASN A 254 27.01 -28.89 8.30
C ASN A 254 26.49 -27.45 8.48
N SER A 255 27.00 -26.49 7.70
CA SER A 255 26.51 -25.11 7.74
C SER A 255 25.04 -25.00 7.32
N THR A 256 24.34 -23.97 7.81
CA THR A 256 22.96 -23.67 7.40
C THR A 256 22.83 -23.50 5.90
N LEU A 257 23.82 -22.92 5.23
CA LEU A 257 23.83 -22.77 3.78
C LEU A 257 23.88 -24.12 3.06
N ASN A 258 24.71 -25.06 3.53
CA ASN A 258 24.77 -26.41 2.97
C ASN A 258 23.45 -27.17 3.20
N ALA A 259 22.85 -27.04 4.39
CA ALA A 259 21.55 -27.60 4.69
C ALA A 259 20.45 -27.04 3.75
N PHE A 260 20.46 -25.73 3.51
CA PHE A 260 19.54 -25.06 2.57
C PHE A 260 19.68 -25.61 1.15
N VAL A 261 20.91 -25.74 0.64
CA VAL A 261 21.16 -26.29 -0.71
C VAL A 261 20.73 -27.76 -0.79
N ALA A 262 21.05 -28.56 0.23
CA ALA A 262 20.69 -29.97 0.27
C ALA A 262 19.17 -30.17 0.30
N SER A 263 18.46 -29.46 1.18
CA SER A 263 17.01 -29.51 1.30
C SER A 263 16.29 -29.03 0.04
N THR A 264 16.81 -27.96 -0.59
CA THR A 264 16.29 -27.45 -1.86
C THR A 264 16.36 -28.51 -2.96
N ARG A 265 17.52 -29.14 -3.13
CA ARG A 265 17.74 -30.17 -4.16
C ARG A 265 16.99 -31.46 -3.88
N ALA A 266 16.89 -31.88 -2.61
CA ALA A 266 16.15 -33.07 -2.20
C ALA A 266 14.66 -33.01 -2.60
N ASN A 267 14.12 -31.80 -2.73
CA ASN A 267 12.72 -31.55 -3.10
C ASN A 267 12.55 -31.01 -4.53
N GLY A 268 13.56 -31.20 -5.40
CA GLY A 268 13.47 -30.93 -6.84
C GLY A 268 13.67 -29.47 -7.26
N GLY A 269 14.04 -28.58 -6.33
CA GLY A 269 14.33 -27.18 -6.63
C GLY A 269 15.80 -26.92 -6.97
N GLN A 270 16.06 -25.81 -7.67
CA GLN A 270 17.41 -25.26 -7.83
C GLN A 270 17.73 -24.29 -6.68
N ALA A 271 18.98 -24.27 -6.23
CA ALA A 271 19.44 -23.33 -5.21
C ALA A 271 20.26 -22.20 -5.85
N LEU A 272 19.86 -20.95 -5.62
CA LEU A 272 20.62 -19.75 -5.96
C LEU A 272 21.22 -19.15 -4.69
N VAL A 273 22.54 -19.04 -4.61
CA VAL A 273 23.24 -18.66 -3.38
C VAL A 273 24.04 -17.39 -3.59
N THR A 274 23.95 -16.47 -2.64
CA THR A 274 24.79 -15.27 -2.60
C THR A 274 26.18 -15.62 -2.08
N ILE A 275 27.21 -15.30 -2.86
CA ILE A 275 28.60 -15.39 -2.43
C ILE A 275 29.07 -14.00 -1.97
N PRO A 276 29.50 -13.82 -0.71
CA PRO A 276 30.05 -12.57 -0.21
C PRO A 276 31.24 -12.07 -1.04
N THR A 277 31.14 -10.87 -1.61
CA THR A 277 32.23 -10.21 -2.35
C THR A 277 32.75 -8.94 -1.66
N ILE A 278 32.08 -8.48 -0.58
CA ILE A 278 32.41 -7.23 0.12
C ILE A 278 33.71 -7.30 0.95
N GLY A 279 34.27 -8.51 1.12
CA GLY A 279 35.51 -8.76 1.88
C GLY A 279 35.36 -8.70 3.42
N LEU A 280 34.38 -7.97 3.93
CA LEU A 280 34.07 -7.88 5.36
C LEU A 280 33.04 -8.93 5.79
N LYS A 281 33.42 -9.78 6.75
CA LYS A 281 32.58 -10.84 7.33
C LYS A 281 32.88 -11.01 8.83
N PRO A 282 32.00 -11.65 9.63
CA PRO A 282 32.29 -12.01 11.02
C PRO A 282 33.63 -12.75 11.16
N ILE A 283 34.34 -12.50 12.26
CA ILE A 283 35.71 -12.99 12.51
C ILE A 283 35.80 -14.51 12.77
N GLY A 284 34.68 -15.21 12.92
CA GLY A 284 34.61 -16.67 12.93
C GLY A 284 34.50 -17.33 14.31
N ASP A 285 34.37 -16.57 15.39
CA ASP A 285 34.27 -17.07 16.77
C ASP A 285 32.86 -17.49 17.20
N ARG A 286 31.85 -17.27 16.34
CA ARG A 286 30.42 -17.55 16.60
C ARG A 286 29.89 -16.84 17.87
N VAL A 287 30.57 -15.81 18.36
CA VAL A 287 30.13 -15.00 19.50
C VAL A 287 29.29 -13.82 18.99
N LYS A 288 28.16 -13.53 19.68
CA LYS A 288 27.35 -12.35 19.38
C LYS A 288 28.20 -11.08 19.58
N ARG A 289 28.32 -10.27 18.54
CA ARG A 289 29.07 -8.99 18.55
C ARG A 289 28.28 -7.95 17.78
N TRP A 290 28.60 -6.66 17.95
CA TRP A 290 27.98 -5.56 17.21
C TRP A 290 29.04 -4.56 16.77
N ALA A 291 28.86 -4.00 15.58
CA ALA A 291 29.81 -3.06 14.99
C ALA A 291 29.89 -1.73 15.76
N PHE A 292 28.77 -1.27 16.32
CA PHE A 292 28.61 0.05 16.95
C PHE A 292 28.29 -0.04 18.44
N SER A 293 29.27 -0.49 19.22
CA SER A 293 29.19 -0.51 20.69
C SER A 293 28.99 0.89 21.27
N ILE A 294 27.93 1.09 22.05
CA ILE A 294 27.65 2.36 22.74
C ILE A 294 28.74 2.66 23.78
N ALA A 295 29.22 1.66 24.51
CA ALA A 295 30.32 1.77 25.45
C ALA A 295 31.63 2.21 24.78
N LYS A 296 31.81 1.88 23.49
CA LYS A 296 32.99 2.26 22.71
C LYS A 296 32.85 3.61 21.99
N TYR A 297 31.70 3.87 21.37
CA TYR A 297 31.53 5.01 20.46
C TYR A 297 30.69 6.15 21.03
N GLY A 298 30.01 5.92 22.16
CA GLY A 298 29.15 6.90 22.83
C GLY A 298 27.65 6.71 22.54
N PRO A 299 26.81 7.63 23.06
CA PRO A 299 25.37 7.59 22.89
C PRO A 299 24.93 7.57 21.42
N GLN A 300 23.89 6.80 21.14
CA GLN A 300 23.30 6.61 19.82
C GLN A 300 21.77 6.78 19.90
N ASP A 301 21.08 6.94 18.77
CA ASP A 301 19.63 7.16 18.71
C ASP A 301 18.82 5.97 19.26
N SER A 302 19.32 4.76 19.02
CA SER A 302 18.68 3.53 19.49
C SER A 302 19.70 2.43 19.82
N ASN A 303 19.22 1.37 20.46
CA ASN A 303 19.94 0.13 20.70
C ASN A 303 18.99 -1.07 20.64
N GLU A 304 19.56 -2.28 20.57
CA GLU A 304 18.79 -3.54 20.45
C GLU A 304 17.70 -3.69 21.53
N CYS A 305 17.98 -3.31 22.77
CA CYS A 305 16.99 -3.44 23.84
C CYS A 305 15.87 -2.38 23.76
N ALA A 306 16.13 -1.21 23.17
CA ALA A 306 15.19 -0.09 23.15
C ALA A 306 13.97 -0.33 22.25
N ILE A 307 14.06 -1.25 21.29
CA ILE A 307 12.97 -1.57 20.35
C ILE A 307 11.96 -2.59 20.92
N TYR A 308 12.13 -3.05 22.17
CA TYR A 308 11.25 -4.02 22.80
C TYR A 308 10.62 -3.48 24.09
N SER A 309 9.36 -3.86 24.33
CA SER A 309 8.65 -3.64 25.59
C SER A 309 7.77 -4.87 25.90
N PRO A 310 8.09 -5.66 26.94
CA PRO A 310 9.24 -5.55 27.84
C PRO A 310 10.57 -5.92 27.16
N GLN A 311 11.69 -5.49 27.75
CA GLN A 311 13.02 -5.82 27.25
C GLN A 311 13.31 -7.32 27.41
N PRO A 312 13.67 -8.03 26.33
CA PRO A 312 13.96 -9.46 26.41
C PRO A 312 15.35 -9.70 27.03
N PRO A 313 15.57 -10.83 27.71
CA PRO A 313 16.83 -11.10 28.42
C PRO A 313 18.04 -11.34 27.49
N TRP A 314 17.82 -11.51 26.19
CA TRP A 314 18.87 -11.78 25.19
C TRP A 314 19.35 -10.52 24.44
N CYS A 315 18.73 -9.37 24.68
CA CYS A 315 19.16 -8.12 24.05
C CYS A 315 20.39 -7.54 24.74
N SER A 316 21.12 -6.68 24.03
CA SER A 316 22.25 -5.91 24.53
C SER A 316 21.98 -4.42 24.42
N THR A 317 22.01 -3.71 25.55
CA THR A 317 21.95 -2.24 25.57
C THR A 317 23.19 -1.58 24.98
N ASP A 318 24.26 -2.35 24.74
CA ASP A 318 25.49 -1.87 24.11
C ASP A 318 25.44 -1.95 22.57
N ALA A 319 24.50 -2.72 21.99
CA ALA A 319 24.37 -2.87 20.54
C ALA A 319 23.60 -1.68 19.92
N GLY A 320 24.33 -0.62 19.56
CA GLY A 320 23.76 0.59 18.96
C GLY A 320 23.50 0.51 17.45
N ASP A 321 22.68 1.44 16.95
CA ASP A 321 22.22 1.53 15.55
C ASP A 321 23.21 2.24 14.60
N GLY A 322 24.34 2.71 15.12
CA GLY A 322 25.35 3.45 14.38
C GLY A 322 24.96 4.89 14.03
N LEU A 323 23.87 5.42 14.61
CA LEU A 323 23.38 6.78 14.42
C LEU A 323 23.56 7.58 15.71
N CYS A 324 24.18 8.75 15.61
CA CYS A 324 24.39 9.61 16.77
C CYS A 324 23.17 10.49 17.02
N ALA A 325 22.72 10.53 18.29
CA ALA A 325 21.72 11.49 18.75
C ALA A 325 22.15 12.94 18.46
N ASN A 326 21.19 13.85 18.31
CA ASN A 326 21.34 15.31 18.16
C ASN A 326 22.06 16.00 19.36
N VAL A 327 22.90 15.30 20.09
CA VAL A 327 23.80 15.81 21.13
C VAL A 327 25.24 15.58 20.69
N THR A 328 25.98 16.68 20.66
CA THR A 328 27.40 16.84 20.33
C THR A 328 28.26 15.58 20.48
N ASN A 329 28.84 15.14 19.36
CA ASN A 329 29.78 14.03 19.28
C ASN A 329 31.07 14.31 20.08
N ASN A 330 31.08 13.93 21.36
CA ASN A 330 32.21 14.15 22.26
C ASN A 330 33.33 13.10 22.13
N THR A 331 33.26 12.15 21.19
CA THR A 331 34.21 11.02 21.14
C THR A 331 35.17 11.07 19.94
N GLY A 332 34.98 11.99 18.99
CA GLY A 332 35.90 12.17 17.85
C GLY A 332 35.90 11.03 16.83
N PHE A 333 34.95 10.09 16.91
CA PHE A 333 34.87 8.91 16.03
C PHE A 333 33.99 9.09 14.78
N ALA A 334 33.47 10.29 14.53
CA ALA A 334 32.71 10.56 13.32
C ALA A 334 33.52 11.48 12.39
N SER A 335 33.83 10.98 11.20
CA SER A 335 34.61 11.72 10.20
C SER A 335 33.68 12.37 9.17
N THR A 336 33.84 13.66 8.89
CA THR A 336 33.10 14.46 7.91
C THR A 336 33.38 14.09 6.44
N ALA A 337 33.88 12.89 6.16
CA ALA A 337 34.28 12.49 4.82
C ALA A 337 33.78 11.08 4.49
N ALA A 338 32.66 11.02 3.78
CA ALA A 338 32.40 9.94 2.85
C ALA A 338 33.44 10.01 1.71
N SER A 339 34.68 9.64 1.98
CA SER A 339 35.73 9.50 0.97
C SER A 339 36.11 8.04 0.83
N SER A 340 35.68 7.49 -0.31
CA SER A 340 36.13 6.25 -0.95
C SER A 340 37.63 5.97 -0.71
N THR A 341 37.96 5.18 0.32
CA THR A 341 39.05 4.16 0.36
C THR A 341 39.29 3.56 1.75
N THR A 342 38.67 4.09 2.82
CA THR A 342 38.75 3.48 4.17
C THR A 342 37.35 3.27 4.76
N LEU A 343 36.65 2.25 4.26
CA LEU A 343 35.34 1.83 4.78
C LEU A 343 35.53 0.95 6.04
N LEU A 344 35.94 1.54 7.16
CA LEU A 344 36.11 0.84 8.43
C LEU A 344 35.24 1.47 9.51
N LEU A 345 34.03 0.91 9.70
CA LEU A 345 33.34 0.77 11.00
C LEU A 345 33.30 2.03 11.90
N THR A 346 33.23 3.22 11.34
CA THR A 346 32.92 4.45 12.10
C THR A 346 31.43 4.72 12.01
N PRO A 347 30.76 5.12 13.11
CA PRO A 347 29.41 5.65 13.05
C PRO A 347 29.30 6.72 11.95
N ARG A 348 28.14 6.82 11.29
CA ARG A 348 27.97 7.87 10.28
C ARG A 348 28.12 9.24 10.95
N SER A 349 28.84 10.14 10.29
CA SER A 349 29.00 11.53 10.68
C SER A 349 27.66 12.24 10.86
N CYS A 350 27.60 13.07 11.91
CA CYS A 350 26.71 14.21 11.99
C CYS A 350 26.85 15.10 10.75
#